data_AF-A0AAW2LM83-F1
#
_entry.id   AF-A0AAW2LM83-F1
#
_cell.length_a   1.000
_cell.length_b   1.000
_cell.length_c   1.000
_cell.angle_alpha   90.00
_cell.angle_beta   90.00
_cell.angle_gamma   90.00
#
_symmetry.space_group_name_H-M   'P 1'
#
loop_
_entity.id
_entity.type
_entity.pdbx_description
1 polymer ?
#
loop_
_entity_poly.entity_id
_entity_poly.type
_entity_poly.pdbx_seq_one_letter_code
_entity_poly.pdbx_strand_id
1 'polypeptide(L)' 'MLDIDSNKWLEAMRSKMDSMVSNQVWTFVDLSKGVKPIGCKWVYKRKFGADGEVTTFKARLMLKGYTQ' A
#
# COMPACT_ATOMS: atom_id res chain seq x y z
N MET A 1 8.45 -16.65 -15.66
CA MET A 1 9.02 -15.30 -15.51
C MET A 1 8.74 -14.85 -14.08
N LEU A 2 9.71 -15.00 -13.18
CA LEU A 2 9.61 -14.43 -11.84
C LEU A 2 9.80 -12.93 -11.99
N ASP A 3 8.69 -12.21 -11.87
CA ASP A 3 8.57 -10.76 -12.02
C ASP A 3 9.59 -10.06 -11.09
N ILE A 4 10.72 -9.60 -11.64
CA ILE A 4 11.81 -8.93 -10.91
C ILE A 4 11.30 -7.72 -10.11
N ASP A 5 10.18 -7.15 -10.56
CA ASP A 5 9.52 -6.01 -9.96
C ASP A 5 8.67 -6.39 -8.74
N SER A 6 8.27 -7.66 -8.58
CA SER A 6 7.48 -8.15 -7.44
C SER A 6 8.18 -7.90 -6.10
N ASN A 7 9.50 -8.11 -6.02
CA ASN A 7 10.28 -7.76 -4.84
C ASN A 7 10.25 -6.26 -4.55
N LYS A 8 10.39 -5.42 -5.59
CA LYS A 8 10.37 -3.95 -5.46
C LYS A 8 9.01 -3.44 -4.97
N TRP A 9 7.92 -4.07 -5.41
CA TRP A 9 6.58 -3.78 -4.92
C TRP A 9 6.39 -4.19 -3.46
N LEU A 10 6.91 -5.35 -3.06
CA LEU A 10 6.85 -5.83 -1.69
C LEU A 10 7.62 -4.91 -0.75
N GLU A 11 8.81 -4.45 -1.15
CA GLU A 11 9.60 -3.49 -0.39
C GLU A 11 8.89 -2.15 -0.22
N ALA A 12 8.32 -1.60 -1.30
CA ALA A 12 7.53 -0.37 -1.24
C ALA A 12 6.30 -0.52 -0.32
N MET A 13 5.68 -1.70 -0.30
CA MET A 13 4.54 -2.02 0.56
C MET A 13 4.96 -2.12 2.03
N ARG A 14 6.08 -2.78 2.33
CA ARG A 14 6.66 -2.86 3.67
C ARG A 14 7.05 -1.47 4.20
N SER A 15 7.75 -0.68 3.40
CA SER A 15 8.12 0.70 3.76
C SER A 15 6.89 1.55 4.07
N LYS A 16 5.80 1.39 3.31
CA LYS A 16 4.52 2.07 3.59
C LYS A 16 3.92 1.64 4.93
N MET A 17 3.88 0.33 5.21
CA MET A 17 3.36 -0.21 6.47
C MET A 17 4.19 0.27 7.67
N ASP A 18 5.51 0.19 7.56
CA ASP A 18 6.44 0.67 8.59
C ASP A 18 6.25 2.16 8.88
N SER A 19 6.14 2.99 7.83
CA SER A 19 5.84 4.42 7.99
C SER A 19 4.51 4.68 8.70
N MET A 20 3.48 3.85 8.48
CA MET A 20 2.19 4.00 9.14
C MET A 20 2.25 3.62 10.63
N VAL A 21 3.06 2.62 10.98
CA VAL A 21 3.34 2.22 12.36
C VAL A 21 4.17 3.29 13.07
N SER A 22 5.26 3.74 12.45
CA SER A 22 6.14 4.79 12.98
C SER A 22 5.39 6.10 13.22
N ASN A 23 4.53 6.50 12.29
CA ASN A 23 3.71 7.70 12.43
C ASN A 23 2.46 7.50 13.31
N GLN A 24 2.28 6.32 13.93
CA GLN A 24 1.12 5.94 14.76
C GLN A 24 -0.25 6.26 14.12
N VAL A 25 -0.33 6.21 12.78
CA VAL A 25 -1.55 6.58 12.05
C VAL A 25 -2.59 5.47 12.17
N TRP A 26 -2.15 4.22 12.34
CA TRP A 26 -3.01 3.04 12.38
C TRP A 26 -2.73 2.25 13.66
N THR A 27 -3.78 2.00 14.43
CA THR A 27 -3.76 1.03 15.52
C THR A 27 -4.52 -0.20 15.06
N PHE A 28 -3.86 -1.37 15.11
CA PHE A 28 -4.57 -2.63 14.90
C PHE A 28 -5.51 -2.85 16.09
N VAL A 29 -6.82 -2.73 15.83
CA VAL A 29 -7.87 -3.02 16.81
C VAL A 29 -8.56 -4.30 16.42
N ASP A 30 -8.91 -5.12 17.41
CA ASP A 30 -9.72 -6.31 17.17
C ASP A 30 -11.11 -5.92 16.67
N LEU A 31 -11.62 -6.64 15.68
CA LEU A 31 -12.91 -6.33 15.07
C LEU A 31 -14.03 -6.64 16.08
N SER A 32 -14.64 -5.61 16.65
CA SER A 32 -15.78 -5.79 17.55
C SER A 32 -16.92 -6.55 16.85
N LYS A 33 -17.47 -7.57 17.53
CA LYS A 33 -18.59 -8.38 17.04
C LYS A 33 -19.72 -7.49 16.49
N GLY A 34 -19.99 -7.61 15.19
CA GLY A 34 -21.06 -6.89 14.50
C GLY A 34 -20.61 -5.76 13.58
N VAL A 35 -19.32 -5.40 13.57
CA VAL A 35 -18.78 -4.39 12.64
C VAL A 35 -18.36 -5.06 11.34
N LYS A 36 -18.81 -4.52 10.20
CA LYS A 36 -18.30 -4.92 8.88
C LYS A 36 -17.00 -4.16 8.63
N PRO A 37 -15.86 -4.86 8.49
CA PRO A 37 -14.60 -4.19 8.18
C PRO A 37 -14.68 -3.52 6.81
N ILE A 38 -14.16 -2.29 6.73
CA ILE A 38 -14.03 -1.60 5.44
C ILE A 38 -12.92 -2.33 4.66
N GLY A 39 -13.24 -2.79 3.46
CA GLY A 39 -12.24 -3.41 2.59
C GLY A 39 -11.10 -2.42 2.32
N CYS A 40 -9.86 -2.89 2.33
CA CYS A 40 -8.70 -2.10 1.91
C CYS A 40 -8.21 -2.60 0.54
N LYS A 41 -7.63 -1.70 -0.26
CA LYS A 41 -6.98 -2.04 -1.53
C LYS A 41 -5.62 -1.38 -1.61
N TRP A 42 -4.64 -2.11 -2.13
CA TRP A 42 -3.35 -1.54 -2.50
C TRP A 42 -3.41 -0.90 -3.89
N VAL A 43 -2.91 0.33 -3.98
CA VAL A 43 -2.68 1.03 -5.23
C VAL A 43 -1.19 1.04 -5.51
N TYR A 44 -0.81 0.38 -6.59
CA TYR A 44 0.56 0.29 -7.08
C TYR A 44 0.73 1.26 -8.25
N LYS A 45 1.74 2.13 -8.20
CA LYS A 45 2.08 3.04 -9.30
C LYS A 45 3.58 3.03 -9.54
N ARG A 46 3.97 2.77 -10.79
CA ARG A 46 5.34 2.97 -11.26
C ARG A 46 5.52 4.44 -11.62
N LYS A 47 6.60 5.03 -11.14
CA LYS A 47 7.06 6.34 -11.62
C LYS A 47 8.20 6.09 -12.60
N PHE A 48 8.00 6.58 -13.81
CA PHE A 48 9.01 6.58 -14.85
C PHE A 48 9.80 7.90 -14.76
N GLY A 49 11.11 7.82 -14.92
CA GLY A 49 11.99 8.97 -15.03
C GLY A 49 11.85 9.65 -16.40
N ALA A 50 12.58 10.73 -16.60
CA ALA A 50 12.62 11.45 -17.88
C ALA A 50 13.13 10.56 -19.04
N ASP A 51 13.92 9.54 -18.72
CA ASP A 51 14.48 8.56 -19.66
C ASP A 51 13.49 7.43 -20.03
N GLY A 52 12.31 7.39 -19.42
CA GLY A 52 11.33 6.31 -19.62
C GLY A 52 11.59 5.05 -18.78
N GLU A 53 12.68 5.01 -18.00
CA GLU A 53 12.98 3.93 -17.07
C GLU A 53 12.19 4.04 -15.74
N VAL A 54 11.88 2.90 -15.10
CA VAL A 54 11.17 2.90 -13.81
C VAL A 54 12.12 3.32 -12.69
N THR A 55 12.06 4.59 -12.30
CA THR A 55 12.88 5.12 -11.20
C THR A 55 12.34 4.75 -9.82
N THR A 56 11.02 4.62 -9.65
CA THR A 56 10.46 4.35 -8.30
C THR A 56 9.14 3.59 -8.35
N PHE A 57 9.03 2.60 -7.47
CA PHE A 57 7.82 1.84 -7.20
C PHE A 57 7.10 2.46 -6.00
N LYS A 58 5.83 2.84 -6.19
CA LYS A 58 5.03 3.43 -5.12
C LYS A 58 3.84 2.54 -4.81
N ALA A 59 3.80 2.03 -3.57
CA ALA A 59 2.65 1.34 -3.02
C ALA A 59 1.92 2.25 -2.01
N ARG A 60 0.59 2.30 -2.10
CA ARG A 60 -0.26 3.03 -1.15
C ARG A 60 -1.43 2.15 -0.74
N LEU A 61 -1.64 2.00 0.57
CA LEU A 61 -2.85 1.39 1.10
C LEU A 61 -3.96 2.44 1.08
N MET A 62 -5.08 2.11 0.45
CA MET A 62 -6.30 2.92 0.45
C MET A 62 -7.45 2.11 1.02
N LEU A 63 -8.24 2.74 1.88
CA LEU A 63 -9.53 2.21 2.28
C LEU A 63 -10.47 2.28 1.08
N LYS A 64 -11.22 1.20 0.82
CA LYS A 64 -12.29 1.15 -0.17
C LYS A 64 -13.52 1.84 0.42
N GLY A 65 -13.43 3.15 0.62
CA GLY A 65 -14.56 3.97 0.98
C GLY A 65 -15.47 4.14 -0.23
N TYR A 66 -16.57 3.41 -0.29
CA TYR A 66 -17.68 3.76 -1.18
C TYR A 66 -18.45 4.89 -0.52
N THR A 67 -18.14 6.16 -0.81
CA THR A 67 -19.12 7.26 -0.74
C THR A 67 -18.56 8.49 -1.48
N GLN A 68 -19.09 8.78 -2.67
CA GLN A 68 -19.60 10.10 -3.01
C GLN A 68 -20.82 9.90 -3.91
#